data_AF-A0A382Z8G8-F1
#
_entry.id   AF-A0A382Z8G8-F1
#
_cell.length_a   1.000
_cell.length_b   1.000
_cell.length_c   1.000
_cell.angle_alpha   90.00
_cell.angle_beta   90.00
_cell.angle_gamma   90.00
#
_symmetry.space_group_name_H-M   'P 1'
#
loop_
_entity.id
_entity.type
_entity.pdbx_description
1 polymer ?
#
loop_
_entity_poly.entity_id
_entity_poly.type
_entity_poly.pdbx_seq_one_letter_code
_entity_poly.pdbx_strand_id
1 'polypeptide(L)'
;MSTKLNENQLLATHLVAIGKSGKQIAVELSVAEETISRWKKLPEFQAEINAILLECRDNAKQRLRNLLTNSLVFLEEEMNNPESRHRVNIALKMLQLVRIHALVHEDIGPVNPDIVQKIKEDKEFKDLFLSG
;
A
#
# COMPACT_ATOMS: atom_id res chain seq x y z
N MET A 1 29.71 17.59 -11.72
CA MET A 1 29.54 18.01 -10.32
C MET A 1 29.07 16.79 -9.54
N SER A 2 29.68 16.50 -8.39
CA SER A 2 29.44 15.25 -7.66
C SER A 2 27.99 15.17 -7.17
N THR A 3 27.23 14.21 -7.70
CA THR A 3 25.80 13.95 -7.47
C THR A 3 25.54 13.16 -6.18
N LYS A 4 26.46 13.22 -5.21
CA LYS A 4 26.41 12.42 -3.97
C LYS A 4 26.29 13.32 -2.76
N LEU A 5 25.28 13.06 -1.92
CA LEU A 5 25.17 13.63 -0.58
C LEU A 5 26.40 13.24 0.24
N ASN A 6 26.88 14.16 1.07
CA ASN A 6 27.93 13.84 2.04
C ASN A 6 27.37 13.06 3.24
N GLU A 7 28.26 12.51 4.08
CA GLU A 7 27.86 11.68 5.23
C GLU A 7 26.93 12.42 6.20
N ASN A 8 27.21 13.69 6.50
CA ASN A 8 26.36 14.49 7.39
C ASN A 8 24.97 14.78 6.78
N GLN A 9 24.90 14.94 5.46
CA GLN A 9 23.65 15.09 4.74
C GLN A 9 22.85 13.79 4.76
N LEU A 10 23.47 12.64 4.54
CA LEU A 10 22.82 11.33 4.66
C LEU A 10 22.30 11.08 6.08
N LEU A 11 23.09 11.40 7.12
CA LEU A 11 22.61 11.30 8.49
C LEU A 11 21.43 12.26 8.74
N ALA A 12 21.51 13.49 8.22
CA ALA A 12 20.43 14.45 8.35
C ALA A 12 19.14 13.99 7.63
N THR A 13 19.20 13.32 6.47
CA THR A 13 17.99 12.82 5.79
C THR A 13 17.27 11.78 6.64
N HIS A 14 17.99 10.84 7.27
CA HIS A 14 17.42 9.90 8.24
C HIS A 14 16.78 10.60 9.43
N LEU A 15 17.46 11.58 10.03
CA LEU A 15 16.95 12.33 11.19
C LEU A 15 15.70 13.15 10.83
N VAL A 16 15.63 13.70 9.61
CA VAL A 16 14.43 14.36 9.10
C VAL A 16 13.30 13.36 8.89
N ALA A 17 13.58 12.19 8.31
CA ALA A 17 12.57 11.16 8.03
C ALA A 17 11.89 10.63 9.32
N ILE A 18 12.61 10.57 10.44
CA ILE A 18 12.03 10.21 11.75
C ILE A 18 11.33 11.39 12.47
N GLY A 19 11.30 12.58 11.86
CA GLY A 19 10.56 13.74 12.36
C GLY A 19 11.32 14.68 13.28
N LYS A 20 12.66 14.61 13.38
CA LYS A 20 13.43 15.58 14.18
C LYS A 20 13.39 16.98 13.56
N SER A 21 13.32 18.00 14.42
CA SER A 21 13.35 19.41 14.01
C SER A 21 14.74 19.82 13.51
N GLY A 22 14.80 20.86 12.66
CA GLY A 22 16.07 21.39 12.14
C GLY A 22 17.06 21.76 13.25
N LYS A 23 16.57 22.37 14.33
CA LYS A 23 17.35 22.69 15.54
C LYS A 23 17.94 21.46 16.23
N GLN A 24 17.16 20.38 16.39
CA GLN A 24 17.65 19.15 17.01
C GLN A 24 18.74 18.49 16.16
N ILE A 25 18.54 18.44 14.85
CA ILE A 25 19.49 17.87 13.89
C ILE A 25 20.78 18.68 13.87
N ALA A 26 20.68 20.01 13.91
CA ALA A 26 21.83 20.92 13.95
C ALA A 26 22.73 20.67 15.17
N VAL A 27 22.13 20.48 16.35
CA VAL A 27 22.85 20.14 17.58
C VAL A 27 23.52 18.76 17.47
N GLU A 28 22.79 17.76 16.98
CA GLU A 28 23.27 16.38 16.88
C GLU A 28 24.42 16.21 15.88
N LEU A 29 24.38 16.94 14.76
CA LEU A 29 25.42 16.92 13.73
C LEU A 29 26.49 18.01 13.94
N SER A 30 26.41 18.80 15.01
CA SER A 30 27.31 19.94 15.28
C SER A 30 27.46 20.91 14.10
N VAL A 31 26.33 21.25 13.46
CA VAL A 31 26.25 22.21 12.34
C VAL A 31 25.29 23.35 12.66
N ALA A 32 25.39 24.46 11.92
CA ALA A 32 24.41 25.54 12.02
C ALA A 32 23.02 25.12 11.51
N GLU A 33 21.96 25.61 12.15
CA GLU A 33 20.56 25.34 11.72
C GLU A 33 20.27 25.83 10.29
N GLU A 34 20.93 26.91 9.87
CA GLU A 34 20.87 27.43 8.49
C GLU A 34 21.41 26.42 7.47
N THR A 35 22.42 25.62 7.84
CA THR A 35 22.98 24.57 7.00
C THR A 35 21.95 23.47 6.73
N ILE A 36 21.23 23.03 7.76
CA ILE A 36 20.13 22.06 7.61
C ILE A 36 19.01 22.65 6.74
N SER A 37 18.70 23.94 6.93
CA SER A 37 17.68 24.64 6.15
C SER A 37 18.07 24.75 4.66
N ARG A 38 19.36 24.93 4.36
CA ARG A 38 19.88 24.90 2.98
C ARG A 38 19.81 23.50 2.39
N TRP A 39 20.20 22.46 3.14
CA TRP A 39 20.12 21.07 2.67
C TRP A 39 18.70 20.64 2.33
N LYS A 40 17.70 21.02 3.14
CA LYS A 40 16.28 20.75 2.84
C LYS A 40 15.78 21.35 1.51
N LYS A 41 16.48 22.34 0.93
CA LYS A 41 16.12 22.91 -0.38
C LYS A 41 16.76 22.17 -1.55
N LEU A 42 17.72 21.28 -1.29
CA LEU A 42 18.41 20.52 -2.34
C LEU A 42 17.52 19.38 -2.85
N PRO A 43 17.35 19.23 -4.18
CA PRO A 43 16.56 18.15 -4.75
C PRO A 43 17.06 16.76 -4.34
N GLU A 44 18.37 16.54 -4.29
CA GLU A 44 18.99 15.26 -3.94
C GLU A 44 18.68 14.87 -2.49
N PHE A 45 18.68 15.86 -1.60
CA PHE A 45 18.37 15.67 -0.18
C PHE A 45 16.89 15.29 0.02
N GLN A 46 15.99 15.94 -0.71
CA GLN A 46 14.57 15.61 -0.68
C GLN A 46 14.27 14.23 -1.31
N ALA A 47 14.96 13.88 -2.39
CA ALA A 47 14.83 12.57 -3.01
C ALA A 47 15.21 11.44 -2.04
N GLU A 48 16.29 11.61 -1.29
CA GLU A 48 16.74 10.64 -0.30
C GLU A 48 15.75 10.50 0.87
N ILE A 49 15.22 11.62 1.39
CA ILE A 49 14.15 11.58 2.42
C ILE A 49 12.94 10.80 1.90
N ASN A 50 12.50 11.08 0.67
CA ASN A 50 11.36 10.41 0.07
C ASN A 50 11.62 8.91 -0.13
N ALA A 51 12.85 8.51 -0.48
CA ALA A 51 13.23 7.10 -0.59
C ALA A 51 13.11 6.39 0.76
N ILE A 52 13.63 6.98 1.84
CA ILE A 52 13.53 6.44 3.21
C ILE A 52 12.05 6.32 3.65
N LEU A 53 11.25 7.37 3.40
CA LEU A 53 9.82 7.36 3.74
C LEU A 53 9.05 6.33 2.93
N LEU A 54 9.39 6.14 1.65
CA LEU A 54 8.77 5.13 0.80
C LEU A 54 9.07 3.72 1.31
N GLU A 55 10.33 3.42 1.65
CA GLU A 55 10.73 2.14 2.22
C GLU A 55 9.97 1.84 3.52
N CYS A 56 9.93 2.83 4.43
CA CYS A 56 9.18 2.73 5.68
C CYS A 56 7.69 2.48 5.44
N ARG A 57 7.10 3.18 4.46
CA ARG A 57 5.70 3.00 4.06
C ARG A 57 5.47 1.60 3.50
N ASP A 58 6.36 1.08 2.67
CA ASP A 58 6.21 -0.23 2.06
C ASP A 58 6.38 -1.35 3.09
N ASN A 59 7.30 -1.20 4.05
CA ASN A 59 7.40 -2.10 5.20
C ASN A 59 6.11 -2.09 6.03
N ALA A 60 5.55 -0.91 6.31
CA ALA A 60 4.29 -0.78 7.04
C ALA A 60 3.11 -1.44 6.28
N LYS A 61 3.04 -1.28 4.96
CA LYS A 61 2.03 -1.96 4.13
C LYS A 61 2.17 -3.48 4.20
N GLN A 62 3.39 -4.01 4.13
CA GLN A 62 3.63 -5.45 4.25
C GLN A 62 3.21 -5.97 5.63
N ARG A 63 3.59 -5.27 6.70
CA ARG A 63 3.16 -5.61 8.07
C ARG A 63 1.63 -5.59 8.21
N LEU A 64 0.97 -4.60 7.61
CA LEU A 64 -0.49 -4.52 7.62
C LEU A 64 -1.13 -5.69 6.85
N ARG A 65 -0.60 -6.06 5.69
CA ARG A 65 -1.07 -7.23 4.93
C ARG A 65 -0.95 -8.52 5.74
N ASN A 66 0.19 -8.73 6.38
CA ASN A 66 0.41 -9.90 7.24
C ASN A 66 -0.56 -9.91 8.43
N LEU A 67 -0.79 -8.74 9.05
CA LEU A 67 -1.74 -8.61 10.15
C LEU A 67 -3.17 -8.92 9.71
N LEU A 68 -3.57 -8.47 8.51
CA LEU A 68 -4.88 -8.79 7.93
C LEU A 68 -5.02 -10.30 7.73
N THR A 69 -4.04 -10.95 7.11
CA THR A 69 -4.04 -12.42 6.92
C THR A 69 -4.14 -13.16 8.25
N ASN A 70 -3.35 -12.77 9.26
CA ASN A 70 -3.40 -13.40 10.57
C ASN A 70 -4.74 -13.15 11.28
N SER A 71 -5.33 -11.97 11.11
CA SER A 71 -6.64 -11.65 11.70
C SER A 71 -7.73 -12.54 11.11
N LEU A 72 -7.68 -12.87 9.82
CA LEU A 72 -8.65 -13.78 9.20
C LEU A 72 -8.62 -15.17 9.83
N VAL A 73 -7.44 -15.70 10.17
CA VAL A 73 -7.31 -16.99 10.86
C VAL A 73 -8.04 -16.96 12.21
N PHE A 74 -7.78 -15.96 13.04
CA PHE A 74 -8.45 -15.84 14.35
C PHE A 74 -9.95 -15.62 14.22
N LEU A 75 -10.39 -14.85 13.22
CA LEU A 75 -11.82 -14.64 12.98
C LEU A 75 -12.50 -15.93 12.53
N GLU A 76 -11.85 -16.74 11.68
CA GLU A 76 -12.35 -18.05 11.26
C GLU A 76 -12.45 -19.03 12.43
N GLU A 77 -11.41 -19.13 13.25
CA GLU A 77 -11.41 -19.96 14.46
C GLU A 77 -12.53 -19.58 15.42
N GLU A 78 -12.69 -18.28 15.70
CA GLU A 78 -13.71 -17.77 16.61
C GLU A 78 -15.14 -17.94 16.05
N MET A 79 -15.32 -17.81 14.73
CA MET A 79 -16.61 -18.07 14.06
C MET A 79 -17.00 -19.55 14.10
N ASN A 80 -16.02 -20.46 13.99
CA ASN A 80 -16.25 -21.90 14.01
C ASN A 80 -16.35 -22.47 15.43
N ASN A 81 -15.98 -21.72 16.46
CA ASN A 81 -16.10 -22.12 17.86
C ASN A 81 -17.57 -22.14 18.33
N PRO A 82 -18.17 -23.31 18.63
CA PRO A 82 -19.58 -23.40 19.01
C PRO A 82 -19.92 -22.69 20.33
N GLU A 83 -18.94 -22.58 21.22
CA GLU A 83 -19.08 -21.98 22.55
C GLU A 83 -18.87 -20.46 22.54
N SER A 84 -18.39 -19.90 21.42
CA SER A 84 -18.17 -18.46 21.32
C SER A 84 -19.50 -17.70 21.33
N ARG A 85 -19.62 -16.76 22.27
CA ARG A 85 -20.72 -15.78 22.30
C ARG A 85 -20.59 -14.70 21.22
N HIS A 86 -19.42 -14.60 20.58
CA HIS A 86 -19.11 -13.55 19.60
C HIS A 86 -19.21 -14.02 18.15
N ARG A 87 -19.23 -15.33 17.88
CA ARG A 87 -19.26 -15.92 16.53
C ARG A 87 -20.28 -15.30 15.56
N VAL A 88 -21.51 -15.07 16.02
CA VAL A 88 -22.58 -14.51 15.18
C VAL A 88 -22.32 -13.04 14.86
N ASN A 89 -21.86 -12.25 15.83
CA ASN A 89 -21.56 -10.83 15.62
C ASN A 89 -20.34 -10.64 14.71
N ILE A 90 -19.34 -11.51 14.83
CA ILE A 90 -18.18 -11.53 13.93
C ILE A 90 -18.63 -11.86 12.50
N ALA A 91 -19.41 -12.92 12.32
CA ALA A 91 -19.95 -13.29 11.00
C ALA A 91 -20.76 -12.13 10.37
N LEU A 92 -21.62 -11.47 11.15
CA LEU A 92 -22.40 -10.32 10.69
C LEU A 92 -21.50 -9.14 10.27
N LYS A 93 -20.47 -8.82 11.05
CA LYS A 93 -19.51 -7.76 10.71
C LYS A 93 -18.73 -8.09 9.45
N MET A 94 -18.32 -9.35 9.26
CA MET A 94 -17.64 -9.80 8.03
C MET A 94 -18.55 -9.61 6.81
N LEU A 95 -19.82 -10.02 6.93
CA LEU A 95 -20.82 -9.81 5.89
C LEU A 95 -21.03 -8.32 5.57
N GLN A 96 -21.00 -7.42 6.57
CA GLN A 96 -21.12 -5.97 6.35
C GLN A 96 -19.89 -5.33 5.72
N LEU A 97 -18.69 -5.83 6.04
CA LEU A 97 -17.43 -5.37 5.45
C LEU A 97 -17.33 -5.73 3.97
N VAL A 98 -17.91 -6.87 3.60
CA VAL A 98 -18.01 -7.30 2.22
C VAL A 98 -19.15 -6.51 1.55
N ARG A 99 -18.87 -5.93 0.39
CA ARG A 99 -19.95 -5.44 -0.49
C ARG A 99 -20.66 -6.66 -1.09
N ILE A 100 -21.56 -7.28 -0.32
CA ILE A 100 -22.28 -8.50 -0.73
C ILE A 100 -22.95 -8.33 -2.09
N HIS A 101 -23.47 -7.12 -2.38
CA HIS A 101 -24.04 -6.81 -3.68
C HIS A 101 -23.07 -7.03 -4.85
N ALA A 102 -21.77 -6.76 -4.67
CA ALA A 102 -20.74 -6.96 -5.68
C ALA A 102 -20.37 -8.44 -5.88
N LEU A 103 -20.47 -9.27 -4.83
CA LEU A 103 -20.24 -10.72 -4.94
C LEU A 103 -21.45 -11.47 -5.51
N VAL A 104 -22.67 -11.02 -5.21
CA VAL A 104 -23.90 -11.67 -5.68
C VAL A 104 -24.23 -11.31 -7.13
N HIS A 105 -23.76 -10.14 -7.61
CA HIS A 105 -23.96 -9.67 -8.98
C HIS A 105 -22.65 -9.65 -9.77
N GLU A 106 -21.64 -10.42 -9.35
CA GLU A 106 -20.45 -10.59 -10.17
C GLU A 106 -20.91 -11.25 -11.47
N ASP A 107 -20.88 -10.50 -12.57
CA ASP A 107 -21.42 -10.91 -13.86
C ASP A 107 -20.51 -12.03 -14.38
N ILE A 108 -20.88 -13.29 -14.11
CA ILE A 108 -20.07 -14.50 -14.44
C ILE A 108 -19.99 -14.73 -15.96
N GLY A 109 -20.53 -13.80 -16.75
CA GLY A 109 -20.71 -13.92 -18.18
C GLY A 109 -21.88 -14.83 -18.53
N PRO A 110 -22.23 -14.90 -19.82
CA PRO A 110 -23.33 -15.76 -20.26
C PRO A 110 -22.99 -17.23 -20.06
N VAL A 111 -23.93 -17.99 -19.52
CA VAL A 111 -23.79 -19.45 -19.30
C VAL A 111 -24.33 -20.27 -20.47
N ASN A 112 -24.95 -19.63 -21.47
CA ASN A 112 -25.42 -20.29 -22.68
C ASN A 112 -24.25 -20.43 -23.68
N PRO A 113 -23.89 -21.68 -24.08
CA PRO A 113 -22.78 -21.93 -25.01
C PRO A 113 -22.86 -21.14 -26.32
N ASP A 114 -24.06 -20.96 -26.88
CA ASP A 114 -24.25 -20.24 -28.15
C ASP A 114 -23.94 -18.75 -27.99
N ILE A 115 -24.27 -18.18 -26.83
CA ILE A 115 -23.99 -16.77 -26.52
C ILE A 115 -22.50 -16.58 -26.24
N VAL A 116 -21.86 -17.51 -25.54
CA VAL A 116 -20.40 -17.49 -25.30
C VAL A 116 -19.62 -17.58 -26.61
N GLN A 117 -20.04 -18.48 -27.51
CA GLN A 117 -19.42 -18.67 -28.81
C GLN A 117 -19.53 -17.41 -29.67
N LYS A 118 -20.72 -16.79 -29.71
CA LYS A 118 -20.93 -15.54 -30.44
C LYS A 118 -20.09 -14.38 -29.90
N ILE A 119 -19.96 -14.25 -28.58
CA ILE A 119 -19.10 -13.23 -27.96
C ILE A 119 -17.62 -13.45 -28.32
N LYS A 120 -17.19 -14.71 -28.40
CA LYS A 120 -15.82 -15.06 -28.80
C LYS A 120 -15.56 -14.69 -30.25
N GLU A 121 -16.47 -15.04 -31.15
CA GLU A 121 -16.40 -14.70 -32.58
C GLU A 121 -16.40 -13.18 -32.81
N ASP A 122 -17.28 -12.44 -32.12
CA ASP A 122 -17.34 -10.98 -32.20
C ASP A 122 -16.06 -10.31 -31.68
N LYS A 123 -15.43 -10.90 -30.66
CA LYS A 123 -14.15 -10.41 -30.11
C LYS A 123 -13.00 -10.66 -31.07
N GLU A 124 -12.90 -11.88 -31.61
CA GLU A 124 -11.89 -12.23 -32.61
C GLU A 124 -12.03 -11.36 -33.87
N PHE A 125 -13.26 -11.10 -34.32
CA PHE A 125 -13.51 -10.19 -35.44
C PHE A 125 -13.04 -8.76 -35.13
N LYS A 126 -13.37 -8.22 -33.96
CA LYS A 126 -12.88 -6.88 -33.55
C LYS A 126 -11.36 -6.82 -33.52
N ASP A 127 -10.72 -7.83 -32.95
CA ASP A 127 -9.26 -7.88 -32.84
C ASP A 127 -8.57 -7.99 -34.21
N LEU A 128 -9.17 -8.71 -35.16
CA LEU A 128 -8.64 -8.84 -36.52
C LEU A 128 -8.89 -7.63 -37.43
N PHE A 129 -10.03 -6.93 -37.27
CA PHE A 129 -10.50 -5.97 -38.28
C PHE A 129 -10.62 -4.52 -37.79
N LEU A 130 -10.55 -4.27 -36.48
CA LEU A 130 -10.77 -2.94 -35.90
C LEU A 130 -9.61 -2.45 -35.02
N SER A 131 -8.51 -3.21 -34.95
CA SER A 131 -7.28 -2.87 -34.19
C SER A 131 -6.22 -2.07 -34.96
N GLY A 132 -6.58 -1.50 -36.12
CA GLY A 132 -5.70 -0.68 -36.97
C GLY A 132 -5.78 0.81 -36.67
#